data_AF-A0A7J8VMT9-F1
#
_entry.id   AF-A0A7J8VMT9-F1
#
_cell.length_a   1.000
_cell.length_b   1.000
_cell.length_c   1.000
_cell.angle_alpha   90.00
_cell.angle_beta   90.00
_cell.angle_gamma   90.00
#
_symmetry.space_group_name_H-M   'P 1'
#
loop_
_entity.id
_entity.type
_entity.pdbx_description
1 polymer ?
#
loop_
_entity_poly.entity_id
_entity_poly.type
_entity_poly.pdbx_seq_one_letter_code
_entity_poly.pdbx_strand_id
1 'polypeptide(L)'
;MIRRTTTITGGRRQATTGRYGVLRVDVASEGVARVRGKAESFGRRALQTRGFYDDVSKTLAVVGRCTTEIDSMKKKLKEFVVEALSSNLDAMKGVFNTVVNNLIEKNDALEAMVTTWKEKIVELKGELTVYKVALGNRILASAPKQHKMNFPKSNEFNETRSTRDVDNFLREVEQYFCTIGIEDDSLR
;
A
#
# COMPACT_ATOMS: atom_id res chain seq x y z
N MET A 1 -44.74 38.54 74.06
CA MET A 1 -44.84 37.06 74.06
C MET A 1 -43.74 36.48 74.96
N ILE A 2 -44.12 36.27 76.22
CA ILE A 2 -43.60 35.38 77.28
C ILE A 2 -42.14 34.89 77.20
N ARG A 3 -41.25 35.51 78.00
CA ARG A 3 -40.09 34.82 78.59
C ARG A 3 -40.60 33.89 79.69
N ARG A 4 -40.44 32.57 79.53
CA ARG A 4 -40.59 31.60 80.63
C ARG A 4 -39.20 31.21 81.11
N THR A 5 -38.78 31.77 82.23
CA THR A 5 -37.68 31.25 83.05
C THR A 5 -38.18 29.98 83.73
N THR A 6 -37.61 28.84 83.38
CA THR A 6 -37.91 27.56 84.04
C THR A 6 -37.05 27.44 85.29
N THR A 7 -37.60 27.83 86.42
CA THR A 7 -37.03 27.56 87.74
C THR A 7 -37.18 26.07 88.03
N ILE A 8 -36.07 25.33 88.09
CA ILE A 8 -36.07 23.93 88.52
C ILE A 8 -36.14 23.92 90.04
N THR A 9 -37.34 23.67 90.57
CA THR A 9 -37.62 23.48 91.99
C THR A 9 -37.03 22.15 92.48
N GLY A 10 -36.00 22.23 93.30
CA GLY A 10 -35.41 21.08 93.99
C GLY A 10 -36.35 20.52 95.05
N GLY A 11 -37.04 19.43 94.73
CA GLY A 11 -37.84 18.67 95.69
C GLY A 11 -36.97 17.85 96.65
N ARG A 12 -36.74 18.36 97.86
CA ARG A 12 -36.25 17.56 99.00
C ARG A 12 -37.45 16.82 99.61
N ARG A 13 -37.50 15.49 99.46
CA ARG A 13 -38.26 14.63 100.37
C ARG A 13 -37.29 14.00 101.36
N GLN A 14 -37.39 14.37 102.63
CA GLN A 14 -36.84 13.60 103.74
C GLN A 14 -37.94 12.70 104.28
N ALA A 15 -37.68 11.39 104.31
CA ALA A 15 -38.40 10.45 105.14
C ALA A 15 -37.35 9.73 106.00
N THR A 16 -37.42 9.95 107.30
CA THR A 16 -36.62 9.28 108.32
C THR A 16 -37.28 7.97 108.71
N THR A 17 -36.65 6.82 108.45
CA THR A 17 -36.70 5.64 109.33
C THR A 17 -35.69 4.58 108.87
N GLY A 18 -35.00 3.94 109.82
CA GLY A 18 -34.45 2.59 109.67
C GLY A 18 -32.97 2.48 109.25
N ARG A 19 -32.15 1.95 110.15
CA ARG A 19 -30.82 1.36 109.84
C ARG A 19 -31.01 0.26 108.79
N TYR A 20 -30.57 0.48 107.55
CA TYR A 20 -29.93 -0.46 106.61
C TYR A 20 -29.53 0.40 105.39
N GLY A 21 -28.32 0.21 104.86
CA GLY A 21 -27.67 1.13 103.91
C GLY A 21 -28.53 1.49 102.69
N VAL A 22 -28.82 2.78 102.53
CA VAL A 22 -29.51 3.31 101.34
C VAL A 22 -28.46 3.70 100.31
N LEU A 23 -28.25 2.85 99.31
CA LEU A 23 -27.62 3.24 98.04
C LEU A 23 -28.50 4.29 97.37
N ARG A 24 -28.18 5.58 97.58
CA ARG A 24 -28.74 6.66 96.78
C ARG A 24 -28.16 6.56 95.37
N VAL A 25 -28.93 5.97 94.46
CA VAL A 25 -28.65 6.12 93.04
C VAL A 25 -29.19 7.50 92.63
N ASP A 26 -28.29 8.47 92.47
CA ASP A 26 -28.62 9.81 91.98
C ASP A 26 -29.02 9.72 90.51
N VAL A 27 -30.31 9.55 90.23
CA VAL A 27 -30.90 9.45 88.87
C VAL A 27 -30.47 10.61 87.96
N ALA A 28 -30.21 11.79 88.52
CA ALA A 28 -29.67 12.95 87.78
C ALA A 28 -28.24 12.73 87.28
N SER A 29 -27.39 12.04 88.05
CA SER A 29 -26.00 11.73 87.67
C SER A 29 -25.93 10.71 86.53
N GLU A 30 -26.84 9.73 86.53
CA GLU A 30 -26.93 8.69 85.51
C GLU A 30 -27.47 9.22 84.17
N GLY A 31 -28.47 10.13 84.22
CA GLY A 31 -28.95 10.85 83.05
C GLY A 31 -27.85 11.70 82.38
N VAL A 32 -27.04 12.40 83.19
CA VAL A 32 -25.91 13.20 82.70
C VAL A 32 -24.81 12.32 82.09
N ALA A 33 -24.49 11.18 82.71
CA ALA A 33 -23.52 10.23 82.17
C ALA A 33 -23.97 9.64 80.82
N ARG A 34 -25.26 9.30 80.69
CA ARG A 34 -25.84 8.78 79.43
C ARG A 34 -25.81 9.81 78.30
N VAL A 35 -26.11 11.08 78.60
CA VAL A 35 -26.03 12.17 77.62
C VAL A 35 -24.58 12.42 77.21
N ARG A 36 -23.63 12.42 78.16
CA ARG A 36 -22.19 12.56 77.89
C ARG A 36 -21.68 11.44 76.97
N GLY A 37 -22.00 10.18 77.29
CA GLY A 37 -21.59 9.04 76.44
C GLY A 37 -22.17 9.10 75.03
N LYS A 38 -23.41 9.58 74.87
CA LYS A 38 -23.99 9.86 73.54
C LYS A 38 -23.22 10.98 72.83
N ALA A 39 -22.94 12.09 73.50
CA ALA A 39 -22.20 13.22 72.92
C ALA A 39 -20.79 12.79 72.45
N GLU A 40 -20.08 11.98 73.24
CA GLU A 40 -18.79 11.42 72.85
C GLU A 40 -18.89 10.47 71.66
N SER A 41 -19.92 9.61 71.64
CA SER A 41 -20.19 8.74 70.48
C SER A 41 -20.49 9.54 69.21
N PHE A 42 -21.26 10.63 69.33
CA PHE A 42 -21.53 11.54 68.22
C PHE A 42 -20.25 12.25 67.78
N GLY A 43 -19.42 12.71 68.72
CA GLY A 43 -18.12 13.32 68.44
C GLY A 43 -17.17 12.39 67.68
N ARG A 44 -17.04 11.12 68.12
CA ARG A 44 -16.24 10.11 67.40
C ARG A 44 -16.75 9.87 65.98
N ARG A 45 -18.07 9.76 65.80
CA ARG A 45 -18.68 9.57 64.49
C ARG A 45 -18.45 10.78 63.57
N ALA A 46 -18.57 12.00 64.11
CA ALA A 46 -18.32 13.24 63.38
C ALA A 46 -16.86 13.35 62.90
N LEU A 47 -15.89 12.95 63.74
CA LEU A 47 -14.48 12.88 63.36
C LEU A 47 -14.24 11.84 62.26
N GLN A 48 -14.87 10.67 62.36
CA GLN A 48 -14.78 9.63 61.33
C GLN A 48 -15.34 10.11 59.98
N THR A 49 -16.50 10.77 59.97
CA THR A 49 -17.09 11.32 58.74
C THR A 49 -16.22 12.43 58.14
N ARG A 50 -15.56 13.23 58.98
CA ARG A 50 -14.62 14.27 58.51
C ARG A 50 -13.39 13.64 57.87
N GLY A 51 -12.81 12.61 58.49
CA GLY A 51 -11.68 11.88 57.92
C GLY A 51 -12.02 11.25 56.56
N PHE A 52 -13.19 10.61 56.48
CA PHE A 52 -13.69 10.07 55.21
C PHE A 52 -13.81 11.15 54.12
N TYR A 53 -14.36 12.32 54.45
CA TYR A 53 -14.46 13.42 53.49
C TYR A 53 -13.10 13.93 53.03
N ASP A 54 -12.12 14.03 53.93
CA ASP A 54 -10.75 14.43 53.61
C ASP A 54 -10.09 13.43 52.64
N ASP A 55 -10.27 12.13 52.86
CA ASP A 55 -9.75 11.08 51.97
C ASP A 55 -10.42 11.10 50.60
N VAL A 56 -11.74 11.32 50.55
CA VAL A 56 -12.48 11.50 49.29
C VAL A 56 -11.99 12.74 48.55
N SER A 57 -11.79 13.85 49.24
CA SER A 57 -11.30 15.11 48.65
C SER A 57 -9.90 14.94 48.05
N LYS A 58 -8.98 14.28 48.77
CA LYS A 58 -7.64 13.94 48.26
C LYS A 58 -7.70 13.04 47.03
N THR A 59 -8.54 12.01 47.08
CA THR A 59 -8.72 11.06 45.97
C THR A 59 -9.26 11.78 44.74
N LEU A 60 -10.26 12.65 44.90
CA LEU A 60 -10.83 13.44 43.82
C LEU A 60 -9.78 14.37 43.18
N ALA A 61 -8.91 14.98 43.99
CA ALA A 61 -7.83 15.81 43.48
C ALA A 61 -6.80 15.01 42.64
N VAL A 62 -6.50 13.77 43.04
CA VAL A 62 -5.65 12.86 42.25
C VAL A 62 -6.33 12.50 40.93
N VAL A 63 -7.61 12.08 40.99
CA VAL A 63 -8.40 11.72 39.80
C VAL A 63 -8.47 12.89 38.83
N GLY A 64 -8.71 14.11 39.32
CA GLY A 64 -8.73 15.33 38.50
C GLY A 64 -7.41 15.55 37.73
N ARG A 65 -6.26 15.34 38.39
CA ARG A 65 -4.95 15.41 37.70
C ARG A 65 -4.78 14.28 36.66
N CYS A 66 -5.15 13.06 37.00
CA CYS A 66 -5.09 11.95 36.04
C CYS A 66 -5.97 12.22 34.81
N THR A 67 -7.16 12.81 34.99
CA THR A 67 -8.04 13.13 33.85
C THR A 67 -7.42 14.16 32.91
N THR A 68 -6.77 15.21 33.42
CA THR A 68 -6.12 16.22 32.57
C THR A 68 -4.88 15.68 31.86
N GLU A 69 -4.12 14.80 32.52
CA GLU A 69 -2.99 14.10 31.91
C GLU A 69 -3.44 13.17 30.77
N ILE A 70 -4.50 12.40 30.98
CA ILE A 70 -5.09 11.53 29.95
C ILE A 70 -5.57 12.36 28.75
N ASP A 71 -6.23 13.49 28.98
CA ASP A 71 -6.67 14.37 27.90
C ASP A 71 -5.49 14.97 27.12
N SER A 72 -4.42 15.35 27.82
CA SER A 72 -3.17 15.81 27.19
C SER A 72 -2.54 14.73 26.33
N MET A 73 -2.40 13.51 26.87
CA MET A 73 -1.87 12.36 26.13
C MET A 73 -2.72 12.03 24.90
N LYS A 74 -4.05 12.04 25.05
CA LYS A 74 -4.99 11.82 23.96
C LYS A 74 -4.82 12.85 22.85
N LYS A 75 -4.62 14.13 23.20
CA LYS A 75 -4.35 15.19 22.22
C LYS A 75 -3.03 14.95 21.49
N LYS A 76 -1.94 14.70 22.22
CA LYS A 76 -0.63 14.40 21.62
C LYS A 76 -0.66 13.18 20.71
N LEU A 77 -1.35 12.12 21.12
CA LEU A 77 -1.50 10.92 20.30
C LEU A 77 -2.25 11.21 19.00
N LYS A 78 -3.32 12.03 19.06
CA LYS A 78 -4.05 12.45 17.85
C LYS A 78 -3.16 13.25 16.91
N GLU A 79 -2.42 14.23 17.43
CA GLU A 79 -1.50 15.05 16.64
C GLU A 79 -0.43 14.18 15.97
N PHE A 80 0.21 13.30 16.74
CA PHE A 80 1.21 12.36 16.23
C PHE A 80 0.66 11.45 15.13
N VAL A 81 -0.53 10.87 15.31
CA VAL A 81 -1.16 10.00 14.31
C VAL A 81 -1.49 10.78 13.04
N VAL A 82 -2.02 12.01 13.16
CA VAL A 82 -2.36 12.85 12.00
C VAL A 82 -1.10 13.24 11.23
N GLU A 83 -0.03 13.62 11.92
CA GLU A 83 1.25 13.99 11.30
C GLU A 83 1.89 12.79 10.59
N ALA A 84 1.95 11.64 11.25
CA ALA A 84 2.51 10.42 10.67
C ALA A 84 1.73 9.95 9.44
N LEU A 85 0.39 9.96 9.50
CA LEU A 85 -0.44 9.56 8.37
C LEU A 85 -0.32 10.55 7.19
N SER A 86 -0.31 11.86 7.46
CA SER A 86 -0.15 12.88 6.42
C SER A 86 1.21 12.77 5.74
N SER A 87 2.29 12.63 6.53
CA SER A 87 3.64 12.48 6.00
C SER A 87 3.77 11.22 5.12
N ASN A 88 3.21 10.09 5.57
CA ASN A 88 3.21 8.86 4.77
C ASN A 88 2.38 9.01 3.48
N LEU A 89 1.25 9.70 3.53
CA LEU A 89 0.42 9.95 2.35
C LEU A 89 1.17 10.79 1.31
N ASP A 90 1.86 11.84 1.75
CA ASP A 90 2.66 12.69 0.87
C ASP A 90 3.83 11.93 0.26
N ALA A 91 4.52 11.11 1.06
CA ALA A 91 5.59 10.23 0.57
C ALA A 91 5.08 9.23 -0.48
N MET A 92 3.96 8.54 -0.21
CA MET A 92 3.35 7.61 -1.15
C MET A 92 2.92 8.33 -2.44
N LYS A 93 2.29 9.50 -2.33
CA LYS A 93 1.89 10.30 -3.48
C LYS A 93 3.09 10.71 -4.33
N GLY A 94 4.20 11.09 -3.70
CA GLY A 94 5.47 11.36 -4.38
C GLY A 94 5.96 10.16 -5.19
N VAL A 95 6.03 8.98 -4.55
CA VAL A 95 6.43 7.73 -5.21
C VAL A 95 5.50 7.38 -6.38
N PHE A 96 4.19 7.44 -6.18
CA PHE A 96 3.22 7.16 -7.23
C PHE A 96 3.37 8.10 -8.43
N ASN A 97 3.52 9.41 -8.19
CA ASN A 97 3.72 10.38 -9.25
C ASN A 97 5.00 10.09 -10.05
N THR A 98 6.09 9.77 -9.38
CA THR A 98 7.35 9.38 -10.05
C THR A 98 7.16 8.13 -10.90
N VAL A 99 6.48 7.11 -10.38
CA VAL A 99 6.22 5.87 -11.13
C VAL A 99 5.32 6.14 -12.34
N VAL A 100 4.24 6.90 -12.17
CA VAL A 100 3.32 7.26 -13.26
C VAL A 100 4.06 8.05 -14.35
N ASN A 101 4.85 9.06 -13.99
CA ASN A 101 5.62 9.84 -14.97
C ASN A 101 6.61 8.96 -15.73
N ASN A 102 7.35 8.09 -15.03
CA ASN A 102 8.27 7.14 -15.67
C ASN A 102 7.55 6.17 -16.61
N LEU A 103 6.31 5.77 -16.31
CA LEU A 103 5.51 4.91 -17.17
C LEU A 103 5.01 5.66 -18.40
N ILE A 104 4.58 6.92 -18.25
CA ILE A 104 4.18 7.79 -19.36
C ILE A 104 5.37 7.97 -20.32
N GLU A 105 6.54 8.35 -19.82
CA GLU A 105 7.74 8.52 -20.66
C GLU A 105 8.12 7.25 -21.42
N LYS A 106 8.06 6.08 -20.75
CA LYS A 106 8.32 4.80 -21.42
C LYS A 106 7.26 4.45 -22.46
N ASN A 107 5.99 4.76 -22.17
CA ASN A 107 4.89 4.53 -23.10
C ASN A 107 5.06 5.40 -24.36
N ASP A 108 5.37 6.68 -24.20
CA ASP A 108 5.58 7.62 -25.31
C ASP A 108 6.79 7.20 -26.17
N ALA A 109 7.89 6.78 -25.53
CA ALA A 109 9.06 6.25 -26.23
C ALA A 109 8.72 4.97 -27.01
N LEU A 110 7.93 4.08 -26.43
CA LEU A 110 7.49 2.86 -27.10
C LEU A 110 6.56 3.16 -28.28
N GLU A 111 5.64 4.11 -28.12
CA GLU A 111 4.75 4.55 -29.19
C GLU A 111 5.54 5.15 -30.37
N ALA A 112 6.57 5.97 -30.09
CA ALA A 112 7.48 6.51 -31.10
C ALA A 112 8.31 5.44 -31.83
N MET A 113 8.75 4.39 -31.13
CA MET A 113 9.42 3.25 -31.78
C MET A 113 8.44 2.48 -32.69
N VAL A 114 7.21 2.26 -32.23
CA VAL A 114 6.18 1.56 -33.00
C VAL A 114 5.80 2.33 -34.26
N THR A 115 5.67 3.66 -34.19
CA THR A 115 5.42 4.49 -35.39
C THR A 115 6.58 4.40 -36.38
N THR A 116 7.81 4.52 -35.91
CA THR A 116 9.02 4.38 -36.74
C THR A 116 9.08 3.01 -37.45
N TRP A 117 8.77 1.93 -36.74
CA TRP A 117 8.74 0.59 -37.36
C TRP A 117 7.60 0.42 -38.35
N LYS A 118 6.42 0.99 -38.08
CA LYS A 118 5.30 0.99 -39.05
C LYS A 118 5.70 1.71 -40.34
N GLU A 119 6.36 2.85 -40.25
CA GLU A 119 6.87 3.61 -41.40
C GLU A 119 7.88 2.78 -42.21
N LYS A 120 8.88 2.19 -41.56
CA LYS A 120 9.86 1.29 -42.21
C LYS A 120 9.20 0.09 -42.89
N ILE A 121 8.17 -0.49 -42.30
CA ILE A 121 7.43 -1.60 -42.93
C ILE A 121 6.73 -1.13 -44.20
N VAL A 122 6.16 0.08 -44.21
CA VAL A 122 5.51 0.65 -45.41
C VAL A 122 6.55 0.93 -46.49
N GLU A 123 7.68 1.53 -46.12
CA GLU A 123 8.81 1.79 -47.02
C GLU A 123 9.32 0.50 -47.68
N LEU A 124 9.65 -0.52 -46.88
CA LEU A 124 10.14 -1.82 -47.39
C LEU A 124 9.11 -2.53 -48.27
N LYS A 125 7.81 -2.43 -47.97
CA LYS A 125 6.75 -2.96 -48.84
C LYS A 125 6.71 -2.21 -50.19
N GLY A 126 6.91 -0.90 -50.18
CA GLY A 126 7.04 -0.09 -51.38
C GLY A 126 8.23 -0.51 -52.23
N GLU A 127 9.42 -0.59 -51.63
CA GLU A 127 10.65 -1.05 -52.30
C GLU A 127 10.49 -2.45 -52.90
N LEU A 128 9.94 -3.40 -52.13
CA LEU A 128 9.70 -4.77 -52.62
C LEU A 128 8.77 -4.79 -53.84
N THR A 129 7.79 -3.89 -53.89
CA THR A 129 6.88 -3.76 -55.03
C THR A 129 7.62 -3.24 -56.26
N VAL A 130 8.47 -2.22 -56.10
CA VAL A 130 9.33 -1.69 -57.18
C VAL A 130 10.26 -2.77 -57.71
N TYR A 131 10.93 -3.53 -56.83
CA TYR A 131 11.82 -4.63 -57.24
C TYR A 131 11.07 -5.71 -58.04
N LYS A 132 9.86 -6.10 -57.60
CA LYS A 132 9.03 -7.07 -58.33
C LYS A 132 8.63 -6.57 -59.72
N VAL A 133 8.24 -5.31 -59.84
CA VAL A 133 7.89 -4.69 -61.14
C VAL A 133 9.11 -4.61 -62.05
N ALA A 134 10.25 -4.17 -61.53
CA ALA A 134 11.50 -4.11 -62.29
C ALA A 134 11.94 -5.50 -62.79
N LEU A 135 11.82 -6.53 -61.95
CA LEU A 135 12.11 -7.91 -62.33
C LEU A 135 11.14 -8.41 -63.42
N GLY A 136 9.84 -8.17 -63.27
CA GLY A 136 8.84 -8.52 -64.29
C GLY A 136 9.08 -7.82 -65.62
N ASN A 137 9.40 -6.52 -65.59
CA ASN A 137 9.75 -5.75 -66.78
C ASN A 137 11.05 -6.22 -67.42
N ARG A 138 12.05 -6.64 -66.63
CA ARG A 138 13.27 -7.25 -67.17
C ARG A 138 12.97 -8.57 -67.87
N ILE A 139 12.13 -9.43 -67.28
CA ILE A 139 11.68 -10.68 -67.91
C ILE A 139 10.92 -10.42 -69.21
N LEU A 140 10.14 -9.33 -69.29
CA LEU A 140 9.42 -8.93 -70.50
C LEU A 140 10.32 -8.28 -71.55
N ALA A 141 11.28 -7.45 -71.15
CA ALA A 141 12.23 -6.78 -72.05
C ALA A 141 13.34 -7.71 -72.53
N SER A 142 13.72 -8.69 -71.70
CA SER A 142 14.62 -9.78 -72.05
C SER A 142 13.86 -11.03 -72.42
N ALA A 143 12.55 -10.94 -72.75
CA ALA A 143 11.75 -12.08 -73.18
C ALA A 143 12.60 -12.83 -74.20
N PRO A 144 13.12 -14.01 -73.84
CA PRO A 144 13.92 -14.75 -74.77
C PRO A 144 12.96 -14.96 -75.93
N LYS A 145 13.33 -14.51 -77.13
CA LYS A 145 12.85 -15.21 -78.33
C LYS A 145 12.95 -16.67 -77.93
N GLN A 146 11.82 -17.38 -77.87
CA GLN A 146 11.79 -18.79 -77.47
C GLN A 146 12.69 -19.54 -78.45
N HIS A 147 13.98 -19.51 -78.19
CA HIS A 147 14.95 -20.32 -78.84
C HIS A 147 14.69 -21.63 -78.17
N LYS A 148 14.02 -22.53 -78.90
CA LYS A 148 13.90 -23.93 -78.52
C LYS A 148 15.29 -24.37 -78.10
N MET A 149 15.50 -24.38 -76.80
CA MET A 149 16.79 -24.63 -76.22
C MET A 149 16.95 -26.13 -76.27
N ASN A 150 17.50 -26.60 -77.39
CA ASN A 150 17.79 -28.01 -77.56
C ASN A 150 18.93 -28.33 -76.60
N PHE A 151 18.58 -28.92 -75.46
CA PHE A 151 19.56 -29.55 -74.60
C PHE A 151 20.31 -30.57 -75.47
N PRO A 152 21.65 -30.52 -75.56
CA PRO A 152 22.40 -31.54 -76.28
C PRO A 152 22.03 -32.88 -75.66
N LYS A 153 21.28 -33.72 -76.38
CA LYS A 153 20.92 -35.04 -75.89
C LYS A 153 22.23 -35.80 -75.74
N SER A 154 22.56 -36.17 -74.50
CA SER A 154 23.61 -37.14 -74.25
C SER A 154 23.13 -38.47 -74.81
N ASN A 155 23.45 -38.76 -76.07
CA ASN A 155 23.27 -40.12 -76.59
C ASN A 155 24.14 -41.05 -75.73
N GLU A 156 23.54 -42.14 -75.25
CA GLU A 156 24.19 -43.13 -74.38
C GLU A 156 25.58 -43.49 -74.92
N PHE A 157 26.54 -43.57 -74.01
CA PHE A 157 27.96 -43.69 -74.30
C PHE A 157 28.26 -45.10 -74.82
N ASN A 158 28.10 -45.30 -76.13
CA ASN A 158 28.51 -46.52 -76.80
C ASN A 158 29.99 -46.38 -77.19
N GLU A 159 30.79 -47.37 -76.82
CA GLU A 159 32.26 -47.45 -76.78
C GLU A 159 33.01 -47.15 -78.10
N THR A 160 32.29 -46.93 -79.20
CA THR A 160 32.82 -46.53 -80.51
C THR A 160 32.26 -45.17 -80.91
N ARG A 161 33.03 -44.09 -80.67
CA ARG A 161 32.73 -42.77 -81.22
C ARG A 161 33.75 -42.37 -82.28
N SER A 162 33.25 -41.87 -83.40
CA SER A 162 34.04 -41.10 -84.35
C SER A 162 34.51 -39.81 -83.68
N THR A 163 35.76 -39.40 -83.89
CA THR A 163 36.28 -38.10 -83.40
C THR A 163 35.37 -36.94 -83.79
N ARG A 164 34.71 -37.04 -84.94
CA ARG A 164 33.73 -36.07 -85.43
C ARG A 164 32.49 -35.93 -84.53
N ASP A 165 32.04 -37.01 -83.90
CA ASP A 165 30.84 -36.98 -83.05
C ASP A 165 31.15 -36.33 -81.70
N VAL A 166 32.38 -36.50 -81.21
CA VAL A 166 32.87 -35.83 -80.00
C VAL A 166 33.03 -34.34 -80.26
N ASP A 167 33.65 -33.95 -81.38
CA ASP A 167 33.82 -32.54 -81.76
C ASP A 167 32.47 -31.83 -81.95
N ASN A 168 31.49 -32.49 -82.58
CA ASN A 168 30.16 -31.94 -82.75
C ASN A 168 29.46 -31.71 -81.40
N PHE A 169 29.55 -32.67 -80.47
CA PHE A 169 28.96 -32.55 -79.13
C PHE A 169 29.60 -31.42 -78.32
N LEU A 170 30.93 -31.33 -78.32
CA LEU A 170 31.64 -30.26 -77.61
C LEU A 170 31.24 -28.88 -78.15
N ARG A 171 31.13 -28.74 -79.48
CA ARG A 171 30.67 -27.51 -80.11
C ARG A 171 29.22 -27.15 -79.74
N GLU A 172 28.33 -28.14 -79.64
CA GLU A 172 26.95 -27.93 -79.20
C GLU A 172 26.88 -27.49 -77.73
N VAL A 173 27.73 -28.03 -76.87
CA VAL A 173 27.84 -27.65 -75.45
C VAL A 173 28.42 -26.25 -75.28
N GLU A 174 29.47 -25.88 -76.02
CA GLU A 174 30.01 -24.51 -76.03
C GLU A 174 28.95 -23.50 -76.46
N GLN A 175 28.20 -23.82 -77.52
CA GLN A 175 27.15 -22.94 -78.01
C GLN A 175 25.99 -22.83 -77.02
N TYR A 176 25.69 -23.89 -76.27
CA TYR A 176 24.71 -23.88 -75.19
C TYR A 176 25.10 -22.88 -74.09
N PHE A 177 26.35 -22.92 -73.60
CA PHE A 177 26.82 -22.00 -72.56
C PHE A 177 26.85 -20.54 -73.03
N CYS A 178 27.35 -20.29 -74.25
CA CYS A 178 27.32 -18.96 -74.88
C CYS A 178 25.89 -18.41 -74.98
N THR A 179 24.89 -19.26 -75.21
CA THR A 179 23.48 -18.84 -75.34
C THR A 179 22.83 -18.49 -73.98
N ILE A 180 23.33 -19.03 -72.87
CA ILE A 180 22.84 -18.74 -71.50
C ILE A 180 23.53 -17.51 -70.91
N GLY A 181 24.57 -17.00 -71.56
CA GLY A 181 25.38 -15.89 -71.06
C GLY A 181 26.34 -16.31 -69.95
N ILE A 182 26.74 -17.58 -69.94
CA ILE A 182 27.84 -18.07 -69.10
C ILE A 182 29.10 -17.95 -69.95
N GLU A 183 29.92 -16.95 -69.64
CA GLU A 183 31.24 -16.76 -70.25
C GLU A 183 32.30 -17.54 -69.47
N ASP A 184 33.35 -17.97 -70.15
CA ASP A 184 34.48 -18.65 -69.52
C ASP A 184 35.25 -17.66 -68.63
N ASP A 185 35.43 -18.00 -67.35
CA ASP A 185 36.09 -17.16 -66.35
C ASP A 185 37.61 -16.99 -66.60
N SER A 186 38.15 -17.62 -67.65
CA SER A 186 39.57 -17.60 -68.03
C SER A 186 40.06 -16.27 -68.65
N LEU A 187 39.15 -15.31 -68.88
CA LEU A 187 39.49 -13.96 -69.38
C LEU A 187 39.43 -12.85 -68.31
N ARG A 188 39.56 -13.20 -67.02
CA ARG A 188 39.61 -12.25 -65.91
C ARG A 188 40.92 -12.25 -65.14
#